data_AF-A0AAV8ZSL0-F1
#
_entry.id   AF-A0AAV8ZSL0-F1
#
_cell.length_a   1.000
_cell.length_b   1.000
_cell.length_c   1.000
_cell.angle_alpha   90.00
_cell.angle_beta   90.00
_cell.angle_gamma   90.00
#
_symmetry.space_group_name_H-M   'P 1'
#
loop_
_entity.id
_entity.type
_entity.pdbx_description
1 polymer ?
#
loop_
_entity_poly.entity_id
_entity_poly.type
_entity_poly.pdbx_seq_one_letter_code
_entity_poly.pdbx_strand_id
1 'polypeptide(L)'
;MSLYYLIVISFLRQTFALPNGVEVPIKPEYSNWFNVFYKSSSLIPLFKSKEKTYYAGRYFRVTFLQAHLFCKLMHMHLMTISSKEENEEIRSLLEKKYSYSGKTPEMLTAENNNVTGDFWTSGTRMLDGKNWIWMSTARYIEYKNWGPGQPNNKNDHCILLIKNINNFVWDDRNCNCRFFFICEKPVDEFSLYISKKHESEIRKYYRTYFD
;
A
#
# COMPACT_ATOMS: atom_id res chain seq x y z
N MET A 1 -37.01 -37.22 -14.14
CA MET A 1 -36.24 -36.11 -13.52
C MET A 1 -37.07 -35.58 -12.35
N SER A 2 -36.54 -35.69 -11.14
CA SER A 2 -37.27 -35.49 -9.87
C SER A 2 -37.81 -34.06 -9.72
N LEU A 3 -39.03 -33.91 -9.16
CA LEU A 3 -39.68 -32.63 -8.83
C LEU A 3 -38.75 -31.64 -8.10
N TYR A 4 -37.74 -32.15 -7.40
CA TYR A 4 -36.72 -31.36 -6.73
C TYR A 4 -35.96 -30.41 -7.68
N TYR A 5 -35.72 -30.83 -8.92
CA TYR A 5 -34.98 -30.03 -9.92
C TYR A 5 -35.81 -28.85 -10.45
N LEU A 6 -37.13 -29.04 -10.58
CA LEU A 6 -38.05 -27.99 -11.02
C LEU A 6 -38.27 -26.93 -9.93
N ILE A 7 -38.30 -27.34 -8.65
CA ILE A 7 -38.46 -26.42 -7.51
C ILE A 7 -37.22 -25.51 -7.38
N VAL A 8 -36.01 -26.06 -7.52
CA VAL A 8 -34.76 -25.27 -7.43
C VAL A 8 -34.65 -24.21 -8.54
N ILE A 9 -35.06 -24.53 -9.78
CA ILE A 9 -35.05 -23.56 -10.89
C ILE A 9 -36.12 -22.46 -10.69
N SER A 10 -37.28 -22.82 -10.12
CA SER A 10 -38.33 -21.84 -9.81
C SER A 10 -37.94 -20.88 -8.68
N PHE A 11 -37.21 -21.35 -7.67
CA PHE A 11 -36.66 -20.50 -6.60
C PHE A 11 -35.52 -19.61 -7.09
N LEU A 12 -34.63 -20.11 -7.95
CA LEU A 12 -33.52 -19.32 -8.51
C LEU A 12 -33.99 -18.22 -9.49
N ARG A 13 -35.17 -18.38 -10.11
CA ARG A 13 -35.78 -17.31 -10.93
C ARG A 13 -36.44 -16.20 -10.11
N GLN A 14 -36.86 -16.46 -8.86
CA GLN A 14 -37.54 -15.45 -8.03
C GLN A 14 -36.59 -14.63 -7.14
N THR A 15 -35.33 -15.06 -6.95
CA THR A 15 -34.34 -14.33 -6.13
C THR A 15 -33.23 -13.65 -6.91
N PHE A 16 -33.12 -13.84 -8.23
CA PHE A 16 -32.11 -13.19 -9.08
C PHE A 16 -32.66 -12.59 -10.38
N ALA A 17 -33.92 -12.16 -10.38
CA ALA A 17 -34.41 -11.24 -11.40
C ALA A 17 -34.11 -9.80 -10.94
N LEU A 18 -32.90 -9.30 -11.23
CA LEU A 18 -32.66 -7.86 -11.16
C LEU A 18 -33.56 -7.19 -12.21
N PRO A 19 -34.32 -6.13 -11.86
CA PRO A 19 -35.12 -5.42 -12.84
C PRO A 19 -34.19 -4.83 -13.90
N ASN A 20 -34.49 -5.10 -15.16
CA ASN A 20 -33.85 -4.44 -16.29
C ASN A 20 -33.98 -2.91 -16.12
N GLY A 21 -32.85 -2.21 -16.07
CA GLY A 21 -32.81 -0.77 -16.33
C GLY A 21 -33.08 0.17 -15.15
N VAL A 22 -32.69 -0.17 -13.92
CA VAL A 22 -32.44 0.88 -12.92
C VAL A 22 -31.00 1.37 -13.10
N GLU A 23 -30.82 2.47 -13.83
CA GLU A 23 -29.61 3.27 -13.71
C GLU A 23 -29.51 3.70 -12.24
N VAL A 24 -28.59 3.07 -11.50
CA VAL A 24 -28.22 3.56 -10.18
C VAL A 24 -27.59 4.92 -10.42
N PRO A 25 -28.14 6.04 -9.89
CA PRO A 25 -27.47 7.32 -9.98
C PRO A 25 -26.15 7.16 -9.25
N ILE A 26 -25.05 7.18 -9.99
CA ILE A 26 -23.72 7.27 -9.39
C ILE A 26 -23.72 8.62 -8.68
N LYS A 27 -23.99 8.61 -7.37
CA LYS A 27 -23.91 9.83 -6.57
C LYS A 27 -22.53 10.45 -6.80
N PRO A 28 -22.42 11.77 -7.07
CA PRO A 28 -21.15 12.42 -7.40
C PRO A 28 -20.12 12.38 -6.27
N GLU A 29 -20.46 11.81 -5.12
CA GLU A 29 -19.62 11.78 -3.93
C GLU A 29 -18.33 10.95 -4.11
N TYR A 30 -18.28 10.05 -5.11
CA TYR A 30 -17.07 9.30 -5.47
C TYR A 30 -16.16 10.02 -6.48
N SER A 31 -16.59 11.12 -7.12
CA SER A 31 -15.76 11.83 -8.10
C SER A 31 -14.59 12.59 -7.45
N ASN A 32 -14.72 12.94 -6.16
CA ASN A 32 -13.67 13.65 -5.43
C ASN A 32 -12.48 12.75 -5.09
N TRP A 33 -12.71 11.49 -4.71
CA TRP A 33 -11.62 10.55 -4.44
C TRP A 33 -10.84 10.17 -5.70
N PHE A 34 -11.51 10.09 -6.85
CA PHE A 34 -10.84 9.88 -8.13
C PHE A 34 -9.80 11.00 -8.40
N ASN A 35 -10.17 12.26 -8.19
CA ASN A 35 -9.26 13.39 -8.36
C ASN A 35 -8.14 13.45 -7.31
N VAL A 36 -8.40 13.01 -6.08
CA VAL A 36 -7.39 12.98 -5.00
C VAL A 36 -6.35 11.87 -5.21
N PHE A 37 -6.77 10.69 -5.69
CA PHE A 37 -5.90 9.51 -5.78
C PHE A 37 -5.35 9.20 -7.18
N TYR A 38 -5.99 9.66 -8.26
CA TYR A 38 -5.64 9.29 -9.64
C TYR A 38 -5.06 10.43 -10.47
N LYS A 39 -5.48 11.68 -10.22
CA LYS A 39 -4.69 12.83 -10.69
C LYS A 39 -3.46 12.90 -9.77
N SER A 40 -2.31 13.22 -10.33
CA SER A 40 -1.06 13.47 -9.58
C SER A 40 -1.26 14.68 -8.64
N SER A 41 -2.02 14.48 -7.58
CA SER A 41 -2.36 15.47 -6.57
C SER A 41 -1.12 15.67 -5.72
N SER A 42 -0.64 16.91 -5.66
CA SER A 42 0.46 17.32 -4.78
C SER A 42 0.19 17.03 -3.30
N LEU A 43 -1.05 16.67 -2.94
CA LEU A 43 -1.51 16.42 -1.58
C LEU A 43 -1.05 15.06 -1.02
N ILE A 44 -0.79 14.05 -1.88
CA ILE A 44 -0.37 12.72 -1.44
C ILE A 44 0.93 12.35 -2.16
N PRO A 45 2.09 12.44 -1.48
CA PRO A 45 3.37 12.21 -2.11
C PRO A 45 3.61 10.71 -2.36
N LEU A 46 3.14 10.21 -3.50
CA LEU A 46 3.37 8.84 -3.94
C LEU A 46 4.81 8.64 -4.46
N PHE A 47 5.31 7.41 -4.40
CA PHE A 47 6.53 6.97 -5.05
C PHE A 47 6.25 5.68 -5.81
N LYS A 48 6.94 5.46 -6.93
CA LYS A 48 6.61 4.37 -7.86
C LYS A 48 7.84 3.48 -8.06
N SER A 49 7.63 2.18 -7.98
CA SER A 49 8.49 1.16 -8.58
C SER A 49 7.97 0.80 -9.97
N LYS A 50 8.59 -0.22 -10.59
CA LYS A 50 8.10 -0.81 -11.84
C LYS A 50 6.68 -1.37 -11.71
N GLU A 51 6.38 -2.03 -10.59
CA GLU A 51 5.15 -2.83 -10.43
C GLU A 51 4.18 -2.25 -9.38
N LYS A 52 4.68 -1.44 -8.44
CA LYS A 52 3.89 -0.93 -7.32
C LYS A 52 4.01 0.58 -7.16
N THR A 53 2.94 1.18 -6.66
CA THR A 53 2.90 2.57 -6.20
C THR A 53 2.75 2.56 -4.69
N TYR A 54 3.57 3.36 -4.03
CA TYR A 54 3.65 3.41 -2.59
C TYR A 54 3.34 4.79 -2.03
N TYR A 55 2.85 4.79 -0.79
CA TYR A 55 2.64 5.98 0.03
C TYR A 55 3.27 5.72 1.40
N ALA A 56 4.09 6.65 1.90
CA ALA A 56 4.69 6.54 3.22
C ALA A 56 4.00 7.53 4.17
N GLY A 57 3.24 7.01 5.12
CA GLY A 57 2.57 7.79 6.17
C GLY A 57 3.57 8.21 7.24
N ARG A 58 4.21 9.38 7.05
CA ARG A 58 5.23 9.93 7.96
C ARG A 58 4.76 11.07 8.86
N TYR A 59 3.52 11.52 8.71
CA TYR A 59 2.98 12.64 9.47
C TYR A 59 2.51 12.25 10.87
N PHE A 60 2.15 10.98 11.07
CA PHE A 60 1.61 10.48 12.32
C PHE A 60 1.97 9.00 12.47
N ARG A 61 2.03 8.53 13.72
CA ARG A 61 2.35 7.14 14.06
C ARG A 61 1.09 6.41 14.51
N VAL A 62 0.94 5.16 14.10
CA VAL A 62 -0.26 4.34 14.36
C VAL A 62 0.10 2.91 14.72
N THR A 63 -0.85 2.19 15.31
CA THR A 63 -0.73 0.75 15.53
C THR A 63 -0.80 -0.03 14.22
N PHE A 64 -0.36 -1.29 14.23
CA PHE A 64 -0.36 -2.14 13.03
C PHE A 64 -1.75 -2.23 12.37
N LEU A 65 -2.80 -2.49 13.17
CA LEU A 65 -4.17 -2.59 12.65
C LEU A 65 -4.70 -1.24 12.14
N GLN A 66 -4.33 -0.13 12.79
CA GLN A 66 -4.67 1.21 12.32
C GLN A 66 -3.98 1.53 10.99
N ALA A 67 -2.72 1.12 10.79
CA ALA A 67 -2.02 1.26 9.51
C ALA A 67 -2.73 0.47 8.40
N HIS A 68 -3.12 -0.77 8.68
CA HIS A 68 -3.92 -1.58 7.76
C HIS A 68 -5.23 -0.90 7.37
N LEU A 69 -5.97 -0.38 8.35
CA LEU A 69 -7.22 0.33 8.12
C LEU A 69 -7.00 1.58 7.25
N PHE A 70 -5.99 2.40 7.57
CA PHE A 70 -5.68 3.60 6.81
C PHE A 70 -5.36 3.29 5.35
N CYS A 71 -4.48 2.31 5.10
CA CYS A 71 -4.13 1.94 3.73
C CYS A 71 -5.37 1.47 2.96
N LYS A 72 -6.26 0.68 3.58
CA LYS A 72 -7.52 0.26 2.96
C LYS A 72 -8.46 1.43 2.65
N LEU A 73 -8.57 2.42 3.55
CA LEU A 73 -9.35 3.64 3.32
C LEU A 73 -8.82 4.49 2.15
N MET A 74 -7.52 4.41 1.87
CA MET A 74 -6.89 5.06 0.72
C MET A 74 -6.93 4.23 -0.58
N HIS A 75 -7.70 3.14 -0.61
CA HIS A 75 -7.73 2.17 -1.71
C HIS A 75 -6.35 1.58 -2.03
N MET A 76 -5.55 1.37 -0.99
CA MET A 76 -4.24 0.74 -1.00
C MET A 76 -4.22 -0.41 0.01
N HIS A 77 -3.10 -1.10 0.13
CA HIS A 77 -2.86 -2.13 1.15
C HIS A 77 -1.60 -1.79 1.93
N LEU A 78 -1.49 -2.25 3.18
CA LEU A 78 -0.23 -2.11 3.91
C LEU A 78 0.83 -2.95 3.19
N MET A 79 2.04 -2.42 3.02
CA MET A 79 2.94 -2.98 2.01
C MET A 79 3.40 -4.40 2.32
N THR A 80 3.78 -5.11 1.26
CA THR A 80 4.41 -6.42 1.31
C THR A 80 5.83 -6.32 0.78
N ILE A 81 6.69 -7.26 1.16
CA ILE A 81 8.03 -7.39 0.58
C ILE A 81 8.22 -8.83 0.16
N SER A 82 8.22 -9.06 -1.14
CA SER A 82 8.22 -10.39 -1.74
C SER A 82 9.60 -10.80 -2.27
N SER A 83 10.53 -9.87 -2.44
CA SER A 83 11.87 -10.17 -2.93
C SER A 83 12.95 -9.23 -2.37
N LYS A 84 14.22 -9.61 -2.61
CA LYS A 84 15.38 -8.80 -2.25
C LYS A 84 15.42 -7.49 -3.05
N GLU A 85 15.12 -7.59 -4.34
CA GLU A 85 15.09 -6.47 -5.28
C GLU A 85 14.05 -5.44 -4.84
N GLU A 86 12.87 -5.89 -4.40
CA GLU A 86 11.83 -5.01 -3.87
C GLU A 86 12.30 -4.29 -2.59
N ASN A 87 12.93 -5.01 -1.66
CA ASN A 87 13.46 -4.42 -0.43
C ASN A 87 14.53 -3.34 -0.71
N GLU A 88 15.44 -3.59 -1.65
CA GLU A 88 16.47 -2.63 -2.07
C GLU A 88 15.88 -1.41 -2.79
N GLU A 89 14.84 -1.63 -3.61
CA GLU A 89 14.13 -0.57 -4.30
C GLU A 89 13.42 0.36 -3.30
N ILE A 90 12.72 -0.19 -2.31
CA ILE A 90 12.08 0.58 -1.25
C ILE A 90 13.12 1.39 -0.48
N ARG A 91 14.25 0.80 -0.11
CA ARG A 91 15.37 1.52 0.52
C ARG A 91 15.79 2.71 -0.33
N SER A 92 16.06 2.50 -1.62
CA SER A 92 16.50 3.55 -2.53
C SER A 92 15.45 4.67 -2.64
N LEU A 93 14.17 4.33 -2.72
CA LEU A 93 13.07 5.29 -2.82
C LEU A 93 12.92 6.12 -1.54
N LEU A 94 13.00 5.49 -0.37
CA LEU A 94 12.95 6.17 0.93
C LEU A 94 14.17 7.09 1.10
N GLU A 95 15.38 6.60 0.83
CA GLU A 95 16.60 7.41 0.93
C GLU A 95 16.60 8.57 -0.06
N LYS A 96 16.24 8.35 -1.32
CA LYS A 96 16.18 9.42 -2.33
C LYS A 96 15.18 10.52 -1.94
N LYS A 97 13.99 10.12 -1.49
CA LYS A 97 12.89 11.06 -1.19
C LYS A 97 13.15 11.88 0.08
N TYR A 98 13.83 11.27 1.06
CA TYR A 98 13.94 11.84 2.40
C TYR A 98 15.37 12.24 2.81
N SER A 99 16.41 11.81 2.10
CA SER A 99 17.77 12.35 2.25
C SER A 99 17.97 13.64 1.46
N TYR A 100 17.13 13.93 0.45
CA TYR A 100 17.20 15.17 -0.35
C TYR A 100 16.47 16.36 0.30
N SER A 101 15.56 16.13 1.27
CA SER A 101 14.92 17.22 2.00
C SER A 101 15.86 17.72 3.11
N GLY A 102 16.81 18.59 2.75
CA GLY A 102 17.66 19.32 3.70
C GLY A 102 16.91 20.31 4.62
N LYS A 103 15.70 19.96 5.06
CA LYS A 103 14.87 20.71 6.01
C LYS A 103 14.08 19.72 6.86
N THR A 104 14.53 19.54 8.10
CA THR A 104 13.68 19.12 9.21
C THR A 104 12.64 20.21 9.48
N PRO A 105 11.34 19.92 9.49
CA PRO A 105 10.41 20.65 10.34
C PRO A 105 10.55 20.03 11.74
N GLU A 106 11.24 20.75 12.60
CA GLU A 106 10.97 20.92 14.02
C GLU A 106 9.72 20.17 14.55
N MET A 107 9.90 19.51 15.70
CA MET A 107 8.98 18.60 16.43
C MET A 107 8.85 17.18 15.88
N LEU A 108 9.82 16.31 16.23
CA LEU A 108 9.59 15.21 17.18
C LEU A 108 10.94 14.95 17.85
N THR A 109 11.03 15.33 19.12
CA THR A 109 12.21 15.24 19.98
C THR A 109 12.80 13.85 20.03
N ALA A 110 14.13 13.83 20.07
CA ALA A 110 14.97 12.66 20.24
C ALA A 110 14.66 11.92 21.56
N GLU A 111 14.24 10.67 21.44
CA GLU A 111 15.04 9.61 22.04
C GLU A 111 15.68 8.87 20.86
N ASN A 112 16.98 9.08 20.67
CA ASN A 112 17.88 8.35 19.74
C ASN A 112 17.83 8.78 18.26
N ASN A 113 18.74 9.71 17.90
CA ASN A 113 19.35 10.10 16.62
C ASN A 113 19.14 9.27 15.31
N ASN A 114 17.98 8.68 15.05
CA ASN A 114 17.64 7.99 13.80
C ASN A 114 16.61 8.82 13.02
N VAL A 115 17.11 9.62 12.07
CA VAL A 115 16.28 10.44 11.16
C VAL A 115 15.50 9.59 10.13
N THR A 116 15.59 8.26 10.21
CA THR A 116 14.77 7.34 9.41
C THR A 116 13.74 6.71 10.31
N GLY A 117 12.48 7.11 10.12
CA GLY A 117 11.37 6.50 10.84
C GLY A 117 11.24 5.02 10.49
N ASP A 118 10.86 4.20 11.47
CA ASP A 118 10.53 2.80 11.25
C ASP A 118 9.10 2.67 10.71
N PHE A 119 8.90 1.73 9.79
CA PHE A 119 7.66 1.61 9.04
C PHE A 119 7.00 0.26 9.22
N TRP A 120 5.72 0.26 9.57
CA TRP A 120 4.91 -0.94 9.51
C TRP A 120 4.82 -1.49 8.08
N THR A 121 5.02 -2.79 7.98
CA THR A 121 4.66 -3.62 6.82
C THR A 121 3.41 -4.44 7.16
N SER A 122 2.84 -5.17 6.20
CA SER A 122 1.72 -6.08 6.46
C SER A 122 2.12 -7.45 7.03
N GLY A 123 3.40 -7.64 7.35
CA GLY A 123 3.92 -8.91 7.82
C GLY A 123 3.47 -9.17 9.25
N THR A 124 2.91 -10.35 9.50
CA THR A 124 2.41 -10.72 10.82
C THR A 124 2.36 -12.22 11.03
N ARG A 125 2.41 -12.64 12.30
CA ARG A 125 2.10 -14.01 12.73
C ARG A 125 0.95 -14.06 13.73
N MET A 126 0.10 -13.02 13.79
CA MET A 126 -1.03 -12.96 14.74
C MET A 126 -2.06 -14.08 14.55
N LEU A 127 -2.11 -14.71 13.37
CA LEU A 127 -3.10 -15.76 13.08
C LEU A 127 -2.91 -17.00 13.96
N ASP A 128 -1.67 -17.44 14.17
CA ASP A 128 -1.35 -18.68 14.89
C ASP A 128 -0.15 -18.56 15.85
N GLY A 129 0.45 -17.38 15.95
CA GLY A 129 1.65 -17.10 16.75
C GLY A 129 2.93 -17.74 16.23
N LYS A 130 2.91 -18.41 15.07
CA LYS A 130 4.00 -19.26 14.57
C LYS A 130 4.43 -18.89 13.16
N ASN A 131 3.49 -18.85 12.22
CA ASN A 131 3.76 -18.69 10.81
C ASN A 131 3.60 -17.23 10.39
N TRP A 132 4.61 -16.71 9.70
CA TRP A 132 4.57 -15.36 9.16
C TRP A 132 3.81 -15.33 7.83
N ILE A 133 2.85 -14.42 7.75
CA ILE A 133 2.04 -14.14 6.57
C ILE A 133 2.07 -12.65 6.25
N TRP A 134 1.82 -12.31 4.98
CA TRP A 134 1.46 -10.96 4.58
C TRP A 134 -0.06 -10.79 4.74
N MET A 135 -0.51 -10.06 5.77
CA MET A 135 -1.95 -9.86 6.04
C MET A 135 -2.69 -9.22 4.86
N SER A 136 -2.00 -8.40 4.06
CA SER A 136 -2.60 -7.75 2.88
C SER A 136 -2.97 -8.72 1.76
N THR A 137 -2.30 -9.86 1.65
CA THR A 137 -2.50 -10.85 0.57
C THR A 137 -2.93 -12.22 1.09
N ALA A 138 -2.91 -12.43 2.41
CA ALA A 138 -3.12 -13.71 3.08
C ALA A 138 -2.15 -14.83 2.62
N ARG A 139 -0.97 -14.46 2.11
CA ARG A 139 0.06 -15.42 1.66
C ARG A 139 1.15 -15.59 2.71
N TYR A 140 1.74 -16.78 2.78
CA TYR A 140 2.94 -17.03 3.57
C TYR A 140 4.12 -16.18 3.09
N ILE A 141 4.97 -15.78 4.03
CA ILE A 141 6.20 -15.06 3.74
C ILE A 141 7.28 -16.04 3.27
N GLU A 142 7.67 -15.93 2.00
CA GLU A 142 8.73 -16.74 1.38
C GLU A 142 10.10 -16.05 1.49
N TYR A 143 10.19 -14.79 1.06
CA TYR A 143 11.37 -13.95 1.22
C TYR A 143 11.51 -13.45 2.66
N LYS A 144 12.72 -13.45 3.22
CA LYS A 144 12.98 -13.00 4.60
C LYS A 144 14.21 -12.11 4.65
N ASN A 145 14.10 -10.97 5.35
CA ASN A 145 15.19 -10.02 5.53
C ASN A 145 15.30 -9.52 6.98
N TRP A 146 15.28 -10.47 7.92
CA TRP A 146 15.39 -10.18 9.34
C TRP A 146 16.70 -9.48 9.69
N GLY A 147 16.62 -8.53 10.61
CA GLY A 147 17.80 -7.93 11.22
C GLY A 147 18.62 -8.95 12.02
N PRO A 148 19.88 -8.64 12.35
CA PRO A 148 20.70 -9.50 13.19
C PRO A 148 19.99 -9.84 14.51
N GLY A 149 19.85 -11.14 14.80
CA GLY A 149 19.19 -11.63 16.01
C GLY A 149 17.66 -11.68 15.94
N GLN A 150 17.03 -11.29 14.82
CA GLN A 150 15.57 -11.32 14.66
C GLN A 150 15.06 -12.55 13.89
N PRO A 151 13.81 -12.98 14.12
CA PRO A 151 12.88 -12.50 15.15
C PRO A 151 13.24 -13.01 16.55
N ASN A 152 13.17 -12.16 17.57
CA ASN A 152 13.70 -12.48 18.92
C ASN A 152 12.63 -12.63 20.01
N ASN A 153 11.39 -12.18 19.78
CA ASN A 153 10.37 -12.14 20.82
C ASN A 153 9.09 -12.83 20.37
N LYS A 154 8.79 -14.00 20.97
CA LYS A 154 7.60 -14.80 20.61
C LYS A 154 6.27 -14.08 20.81
N ASN A 155 6.22 -13.05 21.65
CA ASN A 155 5.01 -12.24 21.90
C ASN A 155 4.86 -11.07 20.91
N ASP A 156 5.88 -10.81 20.10
CA ASP A 156 5.84 -9.80 19.06
C ASP A 156 5.41 -10.44 17.74
N HIS A 157 4.35 -9.88 17.15
CA HIS A 157 3.62 -10.55 16.07
C HIS A 157 3.54 -9.74 14.78
N CYS A 158 4.19 -8.57 14.69
CA CYS A 158 4.12 -7.69 13.53
C CYS A 158 5.50 -7.29 13.03
N ILE A 159 5.67 -7.22 11.71
CA ILE A 159 6.94 -6.90 11.07
C ILE A 159 7.06 -5.40 10.86
N LEU A 160 8.08 -4.84 11.51
CA LEU A 160 8.53 -3.47 11.34
C LEU A 160 9.75 -3.44 10.41
N LEU A 161 9.73 -2.55 9.43
CA LEU A 161 10.87 -2.25 8.57
C LEU A 161 11.70 -1.14 9.23
N ILE A 162 12.94 -1.48 9.59
CA ILE A 162 13.86 -0.58 10.29
C ILE A 162 15.08 -0.28 9.43
N LYS A 163 15.70 0.90 9.63
CA LYS A 163 16.99 1.20 9.01
C LYS A 163 18.14 0.58 9.81
N ASN A 164 18.97 -0.17 9.12
CA ASN A 164 20.30 -0.60 9.54
C ASN A 164 21.36 0.14 8.70
N ILE A 165 22.62 0.17 9.15
CA ILE A 165 23.73 1.01 8.64
C ILE A 165 23.69 1.17 7.10
N ASN A 166 23.60 0.06 6.36
CA ASN A 166 23.58 0.06 4.89
C ASN A 166 22.37 -0.66 4.27
N ASN A 167 21.36 -1.01 5.06
CA ASN A 167 20.20 -1.76 4.56
C ASN A 167 18.93 -1.47 5.36
N PHE A 168 17.76 -1.73 4.77
CA PHE A 168 16.51 -1.83 5.53
C PHE A 168 16.27 -3.30 5.84
N VAL A 169 16.04 -3.61 7.10
CA VAL A 169 15.87 -4.98 7.63
C VAL A 169 14.61 -5.05 8.49
N TRP A 170 14.21 -6.28 8.85
CA TRP A 170 12.95 -6.52 9.56
C TRP A 170 13.19 -6.74 11.04
N ASP A 171 12.29 -6.19 11.86
CA ASP A 171 12.24 -6.33 13.30
C ASP A 171 10.83 -6.82 13.69
N ASP A 172 10.72 -7.85 14.53
CA ASP A 172 9.42 -8.23 15.09
C ASP A 172 9.08 -7.29 16.25
N ARG A 173 7.87 -6.73 16.22
CA ARG A 173 7.40 -5.78 17.23
C ARG A 173 5.99 -6.07 17.69
N ASN A 174 5.72 -5.60 18.91
CA ASN A 174 4.38 -5.57 19.47
C ASN A 174 3.48 -4.73 18.57
N CYS A 175 2.42 -5.35 18.05
CA CYS A 175 1.50 -4.75 17.08
C CYS A 175 0.78 -3.49 17.60
N ASN A 176 0.73 -3.30 18.93
CA ASN A 176 0.10 -2.15 19.58
C ASN A 176 1.05 -0.94 19.70
N CYS A 177 2.34 -1.10 19.42
CA CYS A 177 3.26 0.04 19.32
C CYS A 177 2.88 0.94 18.15
N ARG A 178 3.23 2.23 18.25
CA ARG A 178 2.88 3.22 17.22
C ARG A 178 4.10 3.58 16.38
N PHE A 179 4.05 3.29 15.09
CA PHE A 179 5.10 3.60 14.13
C PHE A 179 4.53 4.25 12.86
N PHE A 180 5.41 4.74 11.99
CA PHE A 180 5.01 5.13 10.64
C PHE A 180 4.66 3.89 9.82
N PHE A 181 4.17 4.06 8.60
CA PHE A 181 3.72 2.93 7.78
C PHE A 181 3.86 3.22 6.30
N ILE A 182 3.91 2.16 5.49
CA ILE A 182 3.94 2.28 4.03
C ILE A 182 2.76 1.51 3.45
N CYS A 183 1.93 2.20 2.67
CA CYS A 183 0.91 1.59 1.85
C CYS A 183 1.46 1.32 0.44
N GLU A 184 0.94 0.28 -0.21
CA GLU A 184 1.21 -0.09 -1.60
C GLU A 184 -0.09 -0.30 -2.38
N LYS A 185 -0.03 -0.14 -3.69
CA LYS A 185 -1.01 -0.66 -4.65
C LYS A 185 -0.29 -1.07 -5.93
N PRO A 186 -0.83 -1.99 -6.75
CA PRO A 186 -0.31 -2.23 -8.08
C PRO A 186 -0.26 -0.94 -8.89
N VAL A 187 0.74 -0.82 -9.75
CA VAL A 187 0.78 0.22 -10.76
C VAL A 187 -0.42 0.03 -11.69
N ASP A 188 -1.26 1.05 -11.79
CA ASP A 188 -2.33 1.08 -12.77
C ASP A 188 -1.73 1.34 -14.15
N GLU A 189 -1.51 0.26 -14.91
CA GLU A 189 -0.97 0.31 -16.26
C GLU A 189 -1.83 1.14 -17.21
N PHE A 190 -3.15 1.13 -17.03
CA PHE A 190 -4.06 1.93 -17.85
C PHE A 190 -3.87 3.42 -17.56
N SER A 191 -3.79 3.80 -16.28
CA SER A 191 -3.48 5.18 -15.89
C SER A 191 -2.09 5.63 -16.39
N LEU A 192 -1.10 4.74 -16.39
CA LEU A 192 0.22 5.02 -16.99
C LEU A 192 0.15 5.20 -18.51
N TYR A 193 -0.60 4.34 -19.20
CA TYR A 193 -0.80 4.43 -20.64
C TYR A 193 -1.47 5.75 -21.02
N ILE A 194 -2.57 6.12 -20.36
CA ILE A 194 -3.27 7.39 -20.59
C ILE A 194 -2.36 8.59 -20.32
N SER A 195 -1.57 8.56 -19.24
CA SER A 195 -0.63 9.64 -18.92
C SER A 195 0.45 9.82 -20.01
N LYS A 196 1.07 8.73 -20.46
CA LYS A 196 2.08 8.74 -21.53
C LYS A 196 1.49 9.20 -22.86
N LYS A 197 0.29 8.73 -23.20
CA LYS A 197 -0.43 9.14 -24.41
C LYS A 197 -0.71 10.63 -24.38
N HIS A 198 -1.23 11.15 -23.27
CA HIS A 198 -1.50 12.56 -23.11
C HIS A 198 -0.23 13.42 -23.23
N GLU A 199 0.88 13.02 -22.61
CA GLU A 199 2.17 13.72 -22.75
C GLU A 199 2.68 13.72 -24.21
N SER A 200 2.51 12.61 -24.93
CA SER A 200 2.91 12.52 -26.34
C SER A 200 2.10 13.45 -27.24
N GLU A 201 0.79 13.56 -27.00
CA GLU A 201 -0.10 14.48 -27.73
C GLU A 201 0.28 15.94 -27.45
N ILE A 202 0.58 16.28 -26.19
CA ILE A 202 1.05 17.61 -25.81
C ILE A 202 2.36 17.95 -26.53
N ARG A 203 3.35 17.05 -26.52
CA ARG A 203 4.64 17.26 -27.20
C ARG A 203 4.46 17.44 -28.70
N LYS A 204 3.55 16.67 -29.32
CA LYS A 204 3.22 16.78 -30.74
C LYS A 204 2.60 18.13 -31.08
N TYR A 205 1.66 18.60 -30.24
CA TYR A 205 1.08 19.93 -30.38
C TYR A 205 2.17 21.00 -30.36
N TYR A 206 3.05 21.01 -29.36
CA TYR A 206 4.10 22.03 -29.27
C TYR A 206 5.07 22.02 -30.46
N ARG A 207 5.50 20.85 -30.95
CA ARG A 207 6.32 20.76 -32.17
C ARG A 207 5.62 21.27 -33.44
N THR A 208 4.30 21.21 -33.48
CA THR A 208 3.53 21.61 -34.67
C THR A 208 3.34 23.12 -34.72
N TYR A 209 3.35 23.80 -33.57
CA TYR A 209 2.97 25.21 -33.46
C TYR A 209 4.10 26.13 -32.99
N PHE A 210 5.22 25.60 -32.50
CA PHE A 210 6.30 26.40 -31.91
C PHE A 210 7.72 26.02 -32.37
N ASP A 211 7.87 25.05 -33.30
CA ASP A 211 9.10 24.82 -34.09
C ASP A 211 8.88 25.31 -35.53
#